data_AF-A0A2A4TP11-F1
#
_entry.id   AF-A0A2A4TP11-F1
#
_cell.length_a   1.000
_cell.length_b   1.000
_cell.length_c   1.000
_cell.angle_alpha   90.00
_cell.angle_beta   90.00
_cell.angle_gamma   90.00
#
_symmetry.space_group_name_H-M   'P 1'
#
loop_
_entity.id
_entity.type
_entity.pdbx_description
1 polymer ?
#
loop_
_entity_poly.entity_id
_entity_poly.type
_entity_poly.pdbx_seq_one_letter_code
_entity_poly.pdbx_strand_id
1 'polypeptide(L)'
;MKKIIVLIFLLFIFASKTFSQSNKEISFLLEGKCYKVLNHLVKQTKNDSLAVSYFLENYIILDNPIRDIKHKSYKYIFEVFSNKSNKDNFCISKPEYYNKSLLIKSEPK
;
A
#
# COMPACT_ATOMS: atom_id res chain seq x y z
N MET A 1 -35.43 -24.76 22.31
CA MET A 1 -34.52 -25.06 21.16
C MET A 1 -34.46 -23.95 20.11
N LYS A 2 -35.58 -23.36 19.65
CA LYS A 2 -35.59 -22.28 18.63
C LYS A 2 -34.76 -21.03 19.00
N LYS A 3 -34.69 -20.65 20.29
CA LYS A 3 -33.93 -19.48 20.76
C LYS A 3 -32.40 -19.63 20.66
N ILE A 4 -31.88 -20.86 20.71
CA ILE A 4 -30.43 -21.13 20.64
C ILE A 4 -29.93 -21.01 19.20
N ILE A 5 -30.74 -21.44 18.23
CA ILE A 5 -30.41 -21.37 16.80
C ILE A 5 -30.23 -19.92 16.34
N VAL A 6 -31.10 -19.01 16.80
CA VAL A 6 -30.99 -17.58 16.50
C VAL A 6 -29.70 -16.97 17.07
N LEU A 7 -29.26 -17.43 18.25
CA LEU A 7 -28.07 -16.94 18.91
C LEU A 7 -26.78 -17.38 18.19
N ILE A 8 -26.76 -18.63 17.68
CA ILE A 8 -25.67 -19.14 16.84
C ILE A 8 -25.62 -18.39 15.50
N PHE A 9 -26.78 -18.10 14.90
CA PHE A 9 -26.84 -17.38 13.63
C PHE A 9 -26.33 -15.94 13.75
N LEU A 10 -26.66 -15.25 14.86
CA LEU A 10 -26.14 -13.91 15.16
C LEU A 10 -24.61 -13.91 15.35
N LEU A 11 -24.06 -14.91 16.03
CA LEU A 11 -22.60 -15.05 16.22
C LEU A 11 -21.87 -15.26 14.88
N PHE A 12 -22.46 -16.01 13.95
CA PHE A 12 -21.87 -16.27 12.62
C PHE A 12 -21.78 -15.00 11.75
N ILE A 13 -22.80 -14.13 11.84
CA ILE A 13 -22.82 -12.84 11.12
C ILE A 13 -21.74 -11.89 11.67
N PHE A 14 -21.52 -11.85 12.99
CA PHE A 14 -20.47 -11.03 13.58
C PHE A 14 -19.06 -11.50 13.19
N ALA A 15 -18.80 -12.82 13.21
CA ALA A 15 -17.50 -13.36 12.82
C ALA A 15 -17.13 -13.07 11.36
N SER A 16 -18.13 -13.09 10.46
CA SER A 16 -17.94 -12.86 9.03
C SER A 16 -17.56 -11.41 8.70
N LYS A 17 -18.00 -10.44 9.51
CA LYS A 17 -17.67 -9.01 9.30
C LYS A 17 -16.22 -8.70 9.66
N THR A 18 -15.67 -9.31 10.70
CA THR A 18 -14.28 -9.07 11.15
C THR A 18 -13.25 -9.57 10.12
N PHE A 19 -13.55 -10.67 9.41
CA PHE A 19 -12.65 -11.25 8.41
C PHE A 19 -12.54 -10.40 7.13
N SER A 20 -13.58 -9.64 6.77
CA SER A 20 -13.62 -8.85 5.53
C SER A 20 -12.74 -7.57 5.58
N GLN A 21 -12.36 -7.08 6.76
CA GLN A 21 -11.54 -5.88 6.88
C GLN A 21 -10.03 -6.13 6.75
N SER A 22 -9.54 -7.33 7.10
CA SER A 22 -8.09 -7.62 7.13
C SER A 22 -7.42 -7.54 5.76
N ASN A 23 -8.08 -8.03 4.70
CA ASN A 23 -7.44 -8.17 3.39
C ASN A 23 -7.29 -6.85 2.62
N LYS A 24 -8.10 -5.83 2.93
CA LYS A 24 -8.03 -4.54 2.22
C LYS A 24 -6.86 -3.69 2.68
N GLU A 25 -6.41 -3.86 3.92
CA GLU A 25 -5.27 -3.07 4.42
C GLU A 25 -3.92 -3.58 3.91
N ILE A 26 -3.75 -4.90 3.83
CA ILE A 26 -2.48 -5.49 3.43
C ILE A 26 -2.21 -5.22 1.94
N SER A 27 -3.24 -5.26 1.09
CA SER A 27 -3.08 -5.05 -0.35
C SER A 27 -2.59 -3.64 -0.70
N PHE A 28 -2.98 -2.60 0.06
CA PHE A 28 -2.51 -1.23 -0.24
C PHE A 28 -1.02 -1.02 0.07
N LEU A 29 -0.42 -1.86 0.92
CA LEU A 29 1.01 -1.83 1.23
C LEU A 29 1.82 -2.51 0.12
N LEU A 30 1.23 -3.44 -0.61
CA LEU A 30 1.91 -4.10 -1.72
C LEU A 30 1.88 -3.24 -2.98
N GLU A 31 0.73 -2.64 -3.29
CA GLU A 31 0.59 -1.75 -4.44
C GLU A 31 -0.57 -0.74 -4.26
N GLY A 32 -0.41 0.46 -4.81
CA GLY A 32 -1.44 1.48 -4.70
C GLY A 32 -0.99 2.89 -5.06
N LYS A 33 -1.81 3.87 -4.68
CA LYS A 33 -1.48 5.29 -4.87
C LYS A 33 -0.36 5.72 -3.93
N CYS A 34 0.66 6.38 -4.46
CA CYS A 34 1.85 6.74 -3.68
C CYS A 34 1.58 7.62 -2.47
N TYR A 35 0.63 8.55 -2.58
CA TYR A 35 0.24 9.37 -1.43
C TYR A 35 -0.40 8.55 -0.31
N LYS A 36 -1.10 7.45 -0.62
CA LYS A 36 -1.69 6.60 0.43
C LYS A 36 -0.60 5.81 1.13
N VAL A 37 0.31 5.21 0.35
CA VAL A 37 1.46 4.45 0.86
C VAL A 37 2.33 5.34 1.75
N LEU A 38 2.77 6.49 1.23
CA LEU A 38 3.67 7.39 1.97
C LEU A 38 3.01 7.95 3.23
N ASN A 39 1.74 8.38 3.16
CA ASN A 39 1.03 8.86 4.36
C ASN A 39 0.83 7.75 5.39
N HIS A 40 0.67 6.49 4.98
CA HIS A 40 0.62 5.38 5.91
C HIS A 40 1.98 5.15 6.59
N LEU A 41 3.08 5.18 5.83
CA LEU A 41 4.44 5.08 6.37
C LEU A 41 4.75 6.21 7.36
N VAL A 42 4.30 7.45 7.08
CA VAL A 42 4.43 8.57 8.03
C VAL A 42 3.68 8.30 9.33
N LYS A 43 2.45 7.77 9.26
CA LYS A 43 1.68 7.42 10.45
C LYS A 43 2.36 6.35 11.31
N GLN A 44 3.02 5.38 10.68
CA GLN A 44 3.72 4.30 11.39
C GLN A 44 5.05 4.78 11.99
N THR A 45 5.85 5.50 11.22
CA THR A 45 7.20 5.93 11.63
C THR A 45 7.20 7.20 12.49
N LYS A 46 6.14 8.00 12.43
CA LYS A 46 6.05 9.34 13.03
C LYS A 46 7.20 10.27 12.62
N ASN A 47 7.81 10.03 11.46
CA ASN A 47 8.95 10.78 10.96
C ASN A 47 8.99 10.77 9.43
N ASP A 48 8.88 11.95 8.81
CA ASP A 48 8.82 12.09 7.36
C ASP A 48 10.09 11.60 6.67
N SER A 49 11.27 11.85 7.26
CA SER A 49 12.56 11.44 6.69
C SER A 49 12.68 9.92 6.65
N LEU A 50 12.30 9.23 7.73
CA LEU A 50 12.32 7.77 7.78
C LEU A 50 11.29 7.17 6.82
N ALA A 51 10.07 7.73 6.77
CA ALA A 51 9.04 7.28 5.86
C ALA A 51 9.46 7.41 4.39
N VAL A 52 10.05 8.55 4.01
CA VAL A 52 10.56 8.77 2.65
C VAL A 52 11.73 7.86 2.35
N SER A 53 12.69 7.71 3.26
CA SER A 53 13.82 6.79 3.08
C SER A 53 13.34 5.36 2.81
N TYR A 54 12.43 4.85 3.66
CA TYR A 54 11.85 3.53 3.50
C TYR A 54 11.07 3.41 2.18
N PHE A 55 10.30 4.43 1.82
CA PHE A 55 9.53 4.46 0.58
C PHE A 55 10.43 4.32 -0.66
N LEU A 56 11.50 5.11 -0.76
CA LEU A 56 12.43 5.05 -1.89
C LEU A 56 13.25 3.74 -1.93
N GLU A 57 13.54 3.19 -0.76
CA GLU A 57 14.26 1.93 -0.64
C GLU A 57 13.39 0.73 -1.04
N ASN A 58 12.08 0.76 -0.76
CA ASN A 58 11.23 -0.43 -0.87
C ASN A 58 10.18 -0.38 -2.00
N TYR A 59 9.93 0.78 -2.62
CA TYR A 59 8.89 0.92 -3.64
C TYR A 59 9.44 1.38 -4.99
N ILE A 60 8.74 1.00 -6.05
CA ILE A 60 8.92 1.49 -7.42
C ILE A 60 7.75 2.40 -7.74
N ILE A 61 8.05 3.58 -8.27
CA ILE A 61 7.06 4.56 -8.74
C ILE A 61 6.94 4.36 -10.24
N LEU A 62 5.77 3.90 -10.70
CA LEU A 62 5.58 3.48 -12.10
C LEU A 62 5.61 4.69 -13.05
N ASP A 63 4.89 5.76 -12.68
CA ASP A 63 4.86 7.02 -13.43
C ASP A 63 5.58 8.12 -12.64
N ASN A 64 6.88 7.97 -12.43
CA ASN A 64 7.64 8.91 -11.59
C ASN A 64 7.67 10.33 -12.22
N PRO A 65 7.01 11.33 -11.62
CA PRO A 65 7.00 12.69 -12.16
C PRO A 65 8.33 13.44 -11.95
N ILE A 66 9.22 12.93 -11.07
CA ILE A 66 10.47 13.59 -10.71
C ILE A 66 11.66 12.87 -11.36
N ARG A 67 12.33 13.57 -12.28
CA ARG A 67 13.68 13.19 -12.72
C ARG A 67 14.66 13.31 -11.53
N ASP A 68 15.48 12.29 -11.34
CA ASP A 68 16.50 12.22 -10.28
C ASP A 68 15.99 12.41 -8.85
N ILE A 69 14.91 11.69 -8.51
CA ILE A 69 14.32 11.68 -7.16
C ILE A 69 15.35 11.44 -6.04
N LYS A 70 16.42 10.69 -6.30
CA LYS A 70 17.48 10.36 -5.33
C LYS A 70 18.29 11.57 -4.85
N HIS A 71 18.36 12.64 -5.63
CA HIS A 71 19.11 13.86 -5.29
C HIS A 71 18.22 14.94 -4.66
N LYS A 72 16.93 14.66 -4.48
CA LYS A 72 15.98 15.60 -3.87
C LYS A 72 15.96 15.43 -2.35
N SER A 73 15.66 16.51 -1.64
CA SER A 73 15.50 16.47 -0.20
C SER A 73 14.28 15.65 0.21
N TYR A 74 14.34 15.00 1.37
CA TYR A 74 13.20 14.23 1.89
C TYR A 74 11.93 15.08 2.00
N LYS A 75 12.06 16.35 2.41
CA LYS A 75 10.95 17.31 2.47
C LYS A 75 10.29 17.50 1.10
N TYR A 76 11.07 17.72 0.05
CA TYR A 76 10.54 17.90 -1.31
C TYR A 76 9.83 16.63 -1.81
N ILE A 77 10.44 15.46 -1.59
CA ILE A 77 9.86 14.18 -1.99
C ILE A 77 8.54 13.94 -1.24
N PHE A 78 8.52 14.23 0.06
CA PHE A 78 7.31 14.17 0.86
C PHE A 78 6.23 15.12 0.32
N GLU A 79 6.54 16.38 0.04
CA GLU A 79 5.58 17.34 -0.52
C GLU A 79 4.99 16.87 -1.86
N VAL A 80 5.82 16.33 -2.75
CA VAL A 80 5.34 15.83 -4.05
C VAL A 80 4.46 14.59 -3.88
N PHE A 81 4.87 13.61 -3.08
CA PHE A 81 4.14 12.34 -3.00
C PHE A 81 3.05 12.30 -1.94
N SER A 82 3.05 13.17 -0.92
CA SER A 82 1.97 13.26 0.07
C SER A 82 0.77 14.08 -0.42
N ASN A 83 0.97 14.94 -1.43
CA ASN A 83 -0.07 15.79 -1.97
C ASN A 83 -1.11 14.96 -2.75
N LYS A 84 -2.38 15.08 -2.34
CA LYS A 84 -3.55 14.52 -3.04
C LYS A 84 -3.70 15.03 -4.48
N SER A 85 -2.98 16.05 -4.90
CA SER A 85 -3.01 16.56 -6.28
C SER A 85 -2.18 15.67 -7.23
N ASN A 86 -1.17 14.97 -6.72
CA ASN A 86 -0.40 13.97 -7.47
C ASN A 86 -1.01 12.57 -7.34
N LYS A 87 -2.35 12.51 -7.39
CA LYS A 87 -3.19 11.32 -7.16
C LYS A 87 -2.96 10.20 -8.16
N ASP A 88 -2.36 10.49 -9.30
CA ASP A 88 -2.26 9.53 -10.39
C ASP A 88 -1.08 8.59 -10.22
N ASN A 89 -0.03 9.02 -9.53
CA ASN A 89 1.16 8.23 -9.27
C ASN A 89 0.84 6.93 -8.52
N PHE A 90 1.15 5.84 -9.20
CA PHE A 90 1.03 4.49 -8.67
C PHE A 90 2.40 3.97 -8.28
N CYS A 91 2.46 3.25 -7.17
CA CYS A 91 3.67 2.57 -6.76
C CYS A 91 3.36 1.19 -6.20
N ILE A 92 4.38 0.36 -6.29
CA ILE A 92 4.35 -1.06 -6.00
C ILE A 92 5.61 -1.39 -5.20
N SER A 93 5.48 -2.26 -4.22
CA SER A 93 6.63 -2.74 -3.47
C SER A 93 7.58 -3.48 -4.42
N LYS A 94 8.88 -3.28 -4.23
CA LYS A 94 9.92 -3.94 -5.03
C LYS A 94 9.76 -5.47 -5.04
N PRO A 95 9.52 -6.16 -3.90
CA PRO A 95 9.28 -7.60 -3.91
C PRO A 95 8.13 -8.01 -4.83
N GLU A 96 7.00 -7.30 -4.74
CA GLU A 96 5.82 -7.60 -5.56
C GLU A 96 6.08 -7.32 -7.05
N TYR A 97 6.71 -6.20 -7.37
CA TYR A 97 7.08 -5.86 -8.74
C TYR A 97 7.98 -6.92 -9.37
N TYR A 98 9.02 -7.36 -8.66
CA TYR A 98 9.94 -8.37 -9.17
C TYR A 98 9.25 -9.72 -9.32
N ASN A 99 8.39 -10.12 -8.37
CA ASN A 99 7.62 -11.35 -8.48
C ASN A 99 6.69 -11.34 -9.70
N LYS A 100 5.90 -10.27 -9.89
CA LYS A 100 5.06 -10.10 -11.09
C LYS A 100 5.88 -10.09 -12.39
N SER A 101 7.04 -9.42 -12.40
CA SER A 101 7.92 -9.37 -13.57
C SER A 101 8.54 -10.73 -13.95
N LEU A 102 8.78 -11.59 -12.95
CA LEU A 102 9.27 -12.96 -13.16
C LEU A 102 8.17 -13.85 -13.74
N LEU A 103 6.92 -13.69 -13.27
CA LEU A 103 5.76 -14.43 -13.79
C LEU A 103 5.50 -14.12 -15.28
N ILE A 104 5.61 -12.85 -15.69
CA ILE A 104 5.44 -12.44 -17.10
C ILE A 104 6.55 -13.01 -17.99
N LYS A 105 7.77 -13.19 -17.47
CA LYS A 105 8.88 -13.80 -18.23
C LYS A 105 8.75 -15.30 -18.40
N SER A 106 7.97 -15.96 -17.54
CA SER A 106 7.78 -17.42 -17.57
C SER A 106 6.62 -17.88 -18.47
N GLU A 107 5.81 -16.97 -19.01
CA GLU A 107 4.77 -17.34 -19.98
C GLU A 107 5.43 -17.69 -21.34
N PRO A 108 5.19 -18.90 -21.89
CA PRO A 108 5.68 -19.25 -23.21
C PRO A 108 5.01 -18.36 -24.25
N LYS A 109 5.82 -17.78 -25.15
CA LYS A 109 5.36 -17.01 -26.31
C LYS A 109 4.57 -17.86 -27.30
#